data_AF-A0A1S1T9F7-F1
#
_entry.id   AF-A0A1S1T9F7-F1
#
_cell.length_a   1.000
_cell.length_b   1.000
_cell.length_c   1.000
_cell.angle_alpha   90.00
_cell.angle_beta   90.00
_cell.angle_gamma   90.00
#
_symmetry.space_group_name_H-M   'P 1'
#
loop_
_entity.id
_entity.type
_entity.pdbx_description
1 polymer ?
#
loop_
_entity_poly.entity_id
_entity_poly.type
_entity_poly.pdbx_seq_one_letter_code
_entity_poly.pdbx_strand_id
1 'polypeptide(L)'
;MTETVTVKQEIIEKIAAAGLRLRFDKVALRLIDSLQSALAEIVPEDQTLIITLTAPIRLPAKTAIAIEDLVRDGPPDSEVRNTIHGNHIRLCRVAGVSADMPRVVGFVHNPDSDASLILTLAEARLLGRNPFSPEA
;
A
#
# COMPACT_ATOMS: atom_id res chain seq x y z
N MET A 1 -2.88 13.68 -17.38
CA MET A 1 -1.84 12.95 -16.61
C MET A 1 -1.84 13.41 -15.15
N THR A 2 -2.99 13.46 -14.48
CA THR A 2 -3.15 14.06 -13.13
C THR A 2 -4.03 13.23 -12.19
N GLU A 3 -4.73 12.21 -12.68
CA GLU A 3 -5.72 11.47 -11.90
C GLU A 3 -5.07 10.51 -10.89
N THR A 4 -4.00 9.81 -11.27
CA THR A 4 -3.24 8.91 -10.37
C THR A 4 -2.66 9.59 -9.12
N VAL A 5 -2.24 10.85 -9.22
CA VAL A 5 -1.67 11.62 -8.10
C VAL A 5 -2.77 11.97 -7.09
N THR A 6 -3.95 12.33 -7.60
CA THR A 6 -5.12 12.68 -6.78
C THR A 6 -5.62 11.48 -5.98
N VAL A 7 -5.68 10.28 -6.58
CA VAL A 7 -6.14 9.06 -5.89
C VAL A 7 -5.24 8.74 -4.69
N LYS A 8 -3.91 8.77 -4.87
CA LYS A 8 -2.98 8.53 -3.75
C LYS A 8 -3.20 9.53 -2.62
N GLN A 9 -3.41 10.80 -2.95
CA GLN A 9 -3.62 11.85 -1.98
C GLN A 9 -4.95 11.69 -1.23
N GLU A 10 -6.04 11.36 -1.92
CA GLU A 10 -7.34 11.11 -1.29
C GLU A 10 -7.32 9.91 -0.34
N ILE A 11 -6.58 8.85 -0.69
CA ILE A 11 -6.41 7.71 0.22
C ILE A 11 -5.67 8.14 1.48
N ILE A 12 -4.60 8.93 1.33
CA ILE A 12 -3.85 9.49 2.46
C ILE A 12 -4.75 10.38 3.34
N GLU A 13 -5.59 11.23 2.73
CA GLU A 13 -6.53 12.09 3.45
C GLU A 13 -7.59 11.28 4.19
N LYS A 14 -8.14 10.22 3.58
CA LYS A 14 -9.07 9.30 4.26
C LYS A 14 -8.42 8.59 5.45
N ILE A 15 -7.17 8.15 5.30
CA ILE A 15 -6.43 7.50 6.39
C ILE A 15 -6.16 8.52 7.52
N ALA A 16 -5.75 9.74 7.18
CA ALA A 16 -5.55 10.81 8.15
C ALA A 16 -6.85 11.19 8.87
N ALA A 17 -7.97 11.26 8.14
CA ALA A 17 -9.30 11.52 8.70
C ALA A 17 -9.77 10.41 9.66
N ALA A 18 -9.33 9.16 9.44
CA ALA A 18 -9.55 8.05 10.36
C ALA A 18 -8.63 8.08 11.61
N GLY A 19 -7.81 9.12 11.77
CA GLY A 19 -6.87 9.27 12.89
C GLY A 19 -5.60 8.42 12.78
N LEU A 20 -5.40 7.74 11.64
CA LEU A 20 -4.26 6.87 11.42
C LEU A 20 -3.06 7.70 10.98
N ARG A 21 -1.99 7.70 11.79
CA ARG A 21 -0.78 8.45 11.49
C ARG A 21 0.11 7.69 10.50
N LEU A 22 0.16 8.22 9.28
CA LEU A 22 1.11 7.82 8.25
C LEU A 22 2.45 8.55 8.41
N ARG A 23 3.51 7.88 8.01
CA ARG A 23 4.90 8.34 8.04
C ARG A 23 5.38 8.59 6.62
N PHE A 24 5.76 9.82 6.34
CA PHE A 24 6.29 10.26 5.04
C PHE A 24 7.74 10.75 5.14
N ASP A 25 8.51 10.25 6.12
CA ASP A 25 9.92 10.57 6.24
C ASP A 25 10.69 10.14 4.98
N LYS A 26 11.84 10.75 4.73
CA LYS A 26 12.67 10.49 3.52
C LYS A 26 12.96 9.00 3.29
N VAL A 27 13.13 8.23 4.36
CA VAL A 27 13.35 6.77 4.31
C VAL A 27 12.11 6.02 3.83
N ALA A 28 10.92 6.40 4.32
CA ALA A 28 9.65 5.82 3.92
C ALA A 28 9.38 6.11 2.44
N LEU A 29 9.49 7.38 2.03
CA LEU A 29 9.28 7.78 0.63
C LEU A 29 10.23 7.04 -0.32
N ARG A 30 11.53 6.95 0.02
CA ARG A 30 12.51 6.17 -0.75
C ARG A 30 12.15 4.70 -0.89
N LEU A 31 11.64 4.08 0.17
CA LEU A 31 11.24 2.68 0.16
C LEU A 31 10.01 2.46 -0.72
N ILE A 32 8.98 3.32 -0.59
CA ILE A 32 7.78 3.24 -1.43
C ILE A 32 8.13 3.48 -2.90
N ASP A 33 8.97 4.46 -3.20
CA ASP A 33 9.42 4.77 -4.56
C ASP A 33 10.16 3.58 -5.19
N SER A 34 11.09 2.97 -4.44
CA SER A 34 11.81 1.77 -4.91
C SER A 34 10.87 0.60 -5.17
N LEU A 35 9.88 0.37 -4.28
CA LEU A 35 8.86 -0.67 -4.48
C LEU A 35 7.95 -0.37 -5.67
N GLN A 36 7.55 0.89 -5.87
CA GLN A 36 6.74 1.30 -7.00
C GLN A 36 7.47 1.02 -8.31
N SER A 37 8.75 1.38 -8.43
CA SER A 37 9.53 1.08 -9.64
C SER A 37 9.74 -0.41 -9.86
N ALA A 38 10.11 -1.16 -8.82
CA ALA A 38 10.37 -2.60 -8.95
C ALA A 38 9.11 -3.42 -9.26
N LEU A 39 7.98 -3.08 -8.63
CA LEU A 39 6.75 -3.83 -8.75
C LEU A 39 5.85 -3.33 -9.88
N ALA A 40 6.10 -2.14 -10.42
CA ALA A 40 5.39 -1.63 -11.59
C ALA A 40 5.56 -2.53 -12.80
N GLU A 41 6.63 -3.31 -12.95
CA GLU A 41 6.75 -4.25 -14.08
C GLU A 41 6.04 -5.58 -13.82
N ILE A 42 5.78 -5.92 -12.54
CA ILE A 42 5.26 -7.23 -12.11
C ILE A 42 3.74 -7.20 -11.94
N VAL A 43 3.18 -6.15 -11.34
CA VAL A 43 1.75 -6.03 -11.05
C VAL A 43 1.01 -5.58 -12.30
N PRO A 44 0.03 -6.31 -12.85
CA PRO A 44 -0.67 -5.92 -14.08
C PRO A 44 -1.50 -4.63 -13.90
N GLU A 45 -1.85 -3.98 -15.01
CA GLU A 45 -2.53 -2.68 -15.03
C GLU A 45 -3.97 -2.67 -14.49
N ASP A 46 -4.67 -3.81 -14.51
CA ASP A 46 -6.01 -4.01 -13.93
C ASP A 46 -5.97 -4.25 -12.40
N GLN A 47 -4.79 -4.11 -11.81
CA GLN A 47 -4.56 -4.50 -10.42
C GLN A 47 -3.72 -3.48 -9.67
N THR A 48 -4.05 -3.32 -8.39
CA THR A 48 -3.28 -2.51 -7.46
C THR A 48 -2.77 -3.38 -6.33
N LEU A 49 -1.46 -3.34 -6.10
CA LEU A 49 -0.85 -3.92 -4.92
C LEU A 49 -0.73 -2.86 -3.83
N ILE A 50 -1.39 -3.07 -2.70
CA ILE A 50 -1.30 -2.23 -1.51
C ILE A 50 -0.30 -2.85 -0.53
N ILE A 51 0.64 -2.03 -0.07
CA ILE A 51 1.72 -2.41 0.83
C ILE A 51 1.64 -1.52 2.06
N THR A 52 1.56 -2.12 3.25
CA THR A 52 1.68 -1.38 4.52
C THR A 52 2.93 -1.82 5.26
N LEU A 53 3.65 -0.88 5.85
CA LEU A 53 4.83 -1.15 6.68
C LEU A 53 4.72 -0.41 8.02
N THR A 54 5.07 -1.10 9.09
CA THR A 54 5.24 -0.46 10.41
C THR A 54 6.61 0.20 10.54
N ALA A 55 6.63 1.39 11.12
CA ALA A 55 7.83 2.07 11.59
C ALA A 55 8.24 1.55 13.00
N PRO A 56 9.51 1.68 13.42
CA PRO A 56 10.63 2.29 12.71
C PRO A 56 11.31 1.35 11.70
N ILE A 57 11.49 1.82 10.46
CA ILE A 57 12.16 1.06 9.38
C ILE A 57 13.66 1.06 9.60
N ARG A 58 14.19 -0.04 10.15
CA ARG A 58 15.64 -0.18 10.43
C ARG A 58 16.47 -0.44 9.18
N LEU A 59 15.97 -1.29 8.28
CA LEU A 59 16.70 -1.77 7.10
C LEU A 59 15.85 -1.60 5.84
N PRO A 60 15.69 -0.36 5.33
CA PRO A 60 14.77 -0.06 4.23
C PRO A 60 15.12 -0.82 2.95
N ALA A 61 16.38 -0.80 2.54
CA ALA A 61 16.83 -1.47 1.31
C ALA A 61 16.59 -2.99 1.35
N LYS A 62 16.96 -3.66 2.45
CA LYS A 62 16.74 -5.10 2.60
C LYS A 62 15.25 -5.46 2.69
N THR A 63 14.46 -4.60 3.33
CA THR A 63 13.01 -4.77 3.41
C THR A 63 12.37 -4.66 2.04
N ALA A 64 12.79 -3.68 1.22
CA ALA A 64 12.30 -3.54 -0.15
C ALA A 64 12.62 -4.76 -1.01
N ILE A 65 13.85 -5.27 -0.95
CA ILE A 65 14.27 -6.48 -1.68
C ILE A 65 13.45 -7.70 -1.26
N ALA A 66 13.21 -7.90 0.03
CA ALA A 66 12.43 -9.03 0.52
C ALA A 66 10.95 -8.95 0.10
N ILE A 67 10.37 -7.74 0.02
CA ILE A 67 9.02 -7.54 -0.50
C ILE A 67 8.99 -7.79 -2.02
N GLU A 68 9.98 -7.30 -2.74
CA GLU A 68 10.13 -7.55 -4.17
C GLU A 68 10.19 -9.05 -4.46
N ASP A 69 11.00 -9.79 -3.71
CA ASP A 69 11.14 -11.23 -3.83
C ASP A 69 9.81 -11.97 -3.58
N LEU A 70 9.07 -11.55 -2.54
CA LEU A 70 7.73 -12.08 -2.25
C LEU A 70 6.73 -11.85 -3.38
N VAL A 71 6.77 -10.69 -4.03
CA VAL A 71 5.83 -10.36 -5.12
C VAL A 71 6.30 -10.93 -6.46
N ARG A 72 7.61 -11.13 -6.64
CA ARG A 72 8.21 -11.74 -7.82
C ARG A 72 7.80 -13.20 -7.97
N ASP A 73 7.65 -13.94 -6.87
CA ASP A 73 7.11 -15.31 -6.89
C ASP A 73 5.62 -15.35 -7.32
N GLY A 74 4.94 -14.23 -7.10
CA GLY A 74 3.59 -13.96 -7.58
C GLY A 74 2.90 -12.98 -6.63
N PRO A 75 2.14 -12.00 -7.14
CA PRO A 75 1.37 -11.13 -6.27
C PRO A 75 0.37 -12.00 -5.47
N PRO A 76 0.31 -11.85 -4.14
CA PRO A 76 -0.48 -12.75 -3.33
C PRO A 76 -1.98 -12.63 -3.65
N ASP A 77 -2.67 -13.76 -3.70
CA ASP A 77 -4.12 -13.82 -3.98
C ASP A 77 -4.97 -13.31 -2.79
N SER A 78 -4.36 -13.11 -1.63
CA SER A 78 -5.02 -12.65 -0.39
C SER A 78 -4.06 -11.82 0.47
N GLU A 79 -4.58 -11.17 1.52
CA GLU A 79 -3.75 -10.39 2.46
C GLU A 79 -2.62 -11.27 3.05
N VAL A 80 -1.37 -10.96 2.70
CA VAL A 80 -0.19 -11.58 3.29
C VAL A 80 0.32 -10.69 4.39
N ARG A 81 0.43 -11.26 5.60
CA ARG A 81 1.05 -10.62 6.76
C ARG A 81 2.42 -11.24 6.96
N ASN A 82 3.46 -10.44 6.86
CA ASN A 82 4.83 -10.89 7.06
C ASN A 82 5.58 -9.96 8.01
N THR A 83 6.63 -10.45 8.64
CA THR A 83 7.52 -9.64 9.49
C THR A 83 8.92 -9.69 8.94
N ILE A 84 9.36 -8.62 8.29
CA ILE A 84 10.70 -8.54 7.69
C ILE A 84 11.53 -7.55 8.48
N HIS A 85 12.66 -8.00 9.02
CA HIS A 85 13.61 -7.17 9.77
C HIS A 85 12.97 -6.39 10.94
N GLY A 86 11.94 -6.94 11.58
CA GLY A 86 11.21 -6.31 12.68
C GLY A 86 10.16 -5.29 12.23
N ASN A 87 9.90 -5.16 10.93
CA ASN A 87 8.77 -4.39 10.40
C ASN A 87 7.65 -5.37 10.06
N HIS A 88 6.48 -5.18 10.66
CA HIS A 88 5.25 -5.83 10.19
C HIS A 88 4.87 -5.21 8.86
N ILE A 89 4.78 -6.08 7.86
CA ILE A 89 4.41 -5.75 6.49
C ILE A 89 3.11 -6.46 6.20
N ARG A 90 2.21 -5.77 5.52
CA ARG A 90 1.07 -6.42 4.90
C ARG A 90 1.00 -6.08 3.42
N LEU A 91 0.76 -7.10 2.63
CA LEU A 91 0.60 -7.03 1.19
C LEU A 91 -0.82 -7.46 0.87
N CYS A 92 -1.56 -6.64 0.12
CA CYS A 92 -2.90 -6.97 -0.33
C CYS A 92 -3.02 -6.60 -1.80
N ARG A 93 -3.43 -7.57 -2.62
CA ARG A 93 -3.69 -7.39 -4.04
C ARG A 93 -5.17 -7.08 -4.23
N VAL A 94 -5.46 -5.98 -4.91
CA VAL A 94 -6.80 -5.59 -5.31
C VAL A 94 -6.91 -5.75 -6.82
N ALA A 95 -7.84 -6.60 -7.26
CA ALA A 95 -8.12 -6.84 -8.68
C ALA A 95 -9.42 -6.15 -9.12
N GLY A 96 -9.56 -5.88 -10.42
CA GLY A 96 -10.72 -5.17 -10.96
C GLY A 96 -10.69 -3.67 -10.66
N VAL A 97 -9.48 -3.10 -10.54
CA VAL A 97 -9.29 -1.65 -10.43
C VAL A 97 -9.16 -1.07 -11.83
N SER A 98 -9.62 0.16 -12.03
CA SER A 98 -9.45 0.86 -13.30
C SER A 98 -7.97 1.00 -13.67
N ALA A 99 -7.62 0.90 -14.95
CA ALA A 99 -6.25 1.05 -15.44
C ALA A 99 -5.61 2.44 -15.15
N ASP A 100 -6.43 3.44 -14.77
CA ASP A 100 -5.96 4.74 -14.28
C ASP A 100 -5.53 4.71 -12.80
N MET A 101 -5.79 3.62 -12.08
CA MET A 101 -5.36 3.47 -10.69
C MET A 101 -3.86 3.18 -10.59
N PRO A 102 -3.21 3.63 -9.50
CA PRO A 102 -1.80 3.30 -9.28
C PRO A 102 -1.61 1.79 -9.09
N ARG A 103 -0.73 1.19 -9.90
CA ARG A 103 -0.41 -0.26 -9.82
C ARG A 103 0.14 -0.67 -8.46
N VAL A 104 0.83 0.24 -7.77
CA VAL A 104 1.47 -0.03 -6.47
C VAL A 104 1.26 1.15 -5.53
N VAL A 105 0.72 0.89 -4.35
CA VAL A 105 0.47 1.88 -3.31
C VAL A 105 1.14 1.42 -2.02
N GLY A 106 1.94 2.30 -1.42
CA GLY A 106 2.71 1.98 -0.23
C GLY A 106 2.42 2.96 0.90
N PHE A 107 2.17 2.44 2.09
CA PHE A 107 1.91 3.21 3.30
C PHE A 107 2.86 2.80 4.40
N VAL A 108 3.50 3.78 5.04
CA VAL A 108 4.25 3.54 6.27
C VAL A 108 3.44 4.13 7.42
N HIS A 109 3.25 3.37 8.48
CA HIS A 109 2.47 3.80 9.63
C HIS A 109 3.20 3.52 10.94
N ASN A 110 2.82 4.24 12.00
CA ASN A 110 3.32 3.94 13.34
C ASN A 110 2.76 2.60 13.83
N PRO A 111 3.46 1.90 14.75
CA PRO A 111 3.01 0.60 15.27
C PRO A 111 1.68 0.68 16.04
N ASP A 112 1.31 1.88 16.51
CA ASP A 112 0.03 2.19 17.15
C ASP A 112 -1.13 2.34 16.14
N SER A 113 -0.82 2.59 14.86
CA SER A 113 -1.82 2.70 13.80
C SER A 113 -2.25 1.32 13.31
N ASP A 114 -3.55 1.11 13.10
CA ASP A 114 -4.07 -0.16 12.60
C ASP A 114 -3.84 -0.32 11.10
N ALA A 115 -2.92 -1.22 10.73
CA ALA A 115 -2.60 -1.54 9.33
C ALA A 115 -3.81 -2.05 8.54
N SER A 116 -4.72 -2.75 9.21
CA SER A 116 -5.91 -3.35 8.59
C SER A 116 -6.89 -2.27 8.13
N LEU A 117 -7.06 -1.22 8.93
CA LEU A 117 -7.90 -0.08 8.56
C LEU A 117 -7.30 0.70 7.38
N ILE A 118 -5.98 0.88 7.35
CA ILE A 118 -5.29 1.51 6.21
C ILE A 118 -5.57 0.75 4.92
N LEU A 119 -5.41 -0.58 4.96
CA LEU A 119 -5.69 -1.46 3.82
C LEU A 119 -7.16 -1.37 3.38
N THR A 120 -8.09 -1.46 4.32
CA THR A 120 -9.52 -1.43 4.03
C THR A 120 -9.94 -0.11 3.38
N LEU A 121 -9.44 1.02 3.88
CA LEU A 121 -9.73 2.35 3.32
C LEU A 121 -9.13 2.53 1.91
N ALA A 122 -7.91 2.03 1.72
CA ALA A 122 -7.23 2.09 0.43
C ALA A 122 -7.93 1.20 -0.61
N GLU A 123 -8.24 -0.05 -0.27
CA GLU A 123 -8.97 -0.99 -1.12
C GLU A 123 -10.33 -0.42 -1.52
N ALA A 124 -11.10 0.06 -0.56
CA ALA A 124 -12.42 0.63 -0.85
C ALA A 124 -12.32 1.78 -1.84
N ARG A 125 -11.37 2.70 -1.68
CA ARG A 125 -11.17 3.80 -2.61
C ARG A 125 -10.76 3.33 -4.01
N LEU A 126 -9.87 2.33 -4.10
CA LEU A 126 -9.39 1.77 -5.36
C LEU A 126 -10.50 1.05 -6.14
N LEU A 127 -11.40 0.35 -5.43
CA LEU A 127 -12.59 -0.28 -6.01
C LEU A 127 -13.73 0.72 -6.28
N GLY A 128 -13.54 2.01 -6.01
CA GLY A 128 -14.60 3.01 -6.07
C GLY A 128 -15.74 2.79 -5.07
N ARG A 129 -15.57 1.88 -4.11
CA ARG A 129 -16.51 1.63 -3.02
C ARG A 129 -16.33 2.71 -1.95
N ASN A 130 -17.41 3.36 -1.55
CA ASN A 130 -17.34 4.23 -0.39
C ASN A 130 -17.39 3.35 0.88
N PRO A 131 -16.32 3.24 1.69
CA PRO A 131 -16.32 2.39 2.89
C PRO A 131 -17.26 2.92 3.99
N PHE A 132 -17.83 4.11 3.79
CA PHE A 132 -18.76 4.78 4.69
C PHE A 132 -20.20 4.86 4.12
N SER A 133 -20.50 4.20 3.00
CA SER A 133 -21.87 4.11 2.49
C SER A 133 -22.51 2.79 2.94
N PRO A 134 -23.54 2.83 3.79
CA PRO A 134 -24.44 1.70 3.98
C PRO A 134 -25.49 1.70 2.86
N GLU A 135 -25.15 1.17 1.68
CA GLU A 135 -26.14 0.77 0.66
C GLU A 135 -25.59 -0.51 0.01
N ALA A 136 -26.25 -1.66 0.05
CA ALA A 136 -27.69 -1.95 0.02
C ALA A 136 -28.15 -2.99 1.06
#